data_AF-A0A5S3UT33-F1
#
_entry.id   AF-A0A5S3UT33-F1
#
_cell.length_a   1.000
_cell.length_b   1.000
_cell.length_c   1.000
_cell.angle_alpha   90.00
_cell.angle_beta   90.00
_cell.angle_gamma   90.00
#
_symmetry.space_group_name_H-M   'P 1'
#
loop_
_entity.id
_entity.type
_entity.pdbx_description
1 polymer ?
#
loop_
_entity_poly.entity_id
_entity_poly.type
_entity_poly.pdbx_seq_one_letter_code
_entity_poly.pdbx_strand_id
1 'polypeptide(L)' 'MKHYRQTLPYANQCLMLSLTGFLLAVLASYAFDHYLSLSAQITAHVSTIVFATLLKISYVIRCLCQYNLGLEVR' A
#
# COMPACT_ATOMS: atom_id res chain seq x y z
N MET A 1 14.44 18.70 -8.23
CA MET A 1 13.05 19.10 -8.56
C MET A 1 12.38 18.15 -9.55
N LYS A 2 12.91 17.94 -10.78
CA LYS A 2 12.27 17.10 -11.82
C LYS A 2 11.97 15.65 -11.36
N HIS A 3 12.91 15.00 -10.68
CA HIS A 3 12.73 13.64 -10.15
C HIS A 3 11.51 13.53 -9.21
N TYR A 4 11.39 14.42 -8.21
CA TYR A 4 10.25 14.40 -7.27
C TYR A 4 8.90 14.60 -7.96
N ARG A 5 8.83 15.45 -8.98
CA ARG A 5 7.60 15.66 -9.77
C ARG A 5 7.19 14.41 -10.55
N GLN A 6 8.16 13.62 -11.02
CA GLN A 6 7.91 12.35 -11.69
C GLN A 6 7.57 11.23 -10.70
N THR A 7 8.20 11.21 -9.52
CA THR A 7 7.99 10.18 -8.49
C THR A 7 6.66 10.33 -7.76
N LEU A 8 6.16 11.55 -7.56
CA LEU A 8 4.91 11.81 -6.86
C LEU A 8 3.69 11.03 -7.42
N PRO A 9 3.41 11.00 -8.74
CA PRO A 9 2.30 10.21 -9.28
C PRO A 9 2.51 8.70 -9.08
N TYR A 10 3.75 8.19 -9.19
CA TYR A 10 4.03 6.78 -8.90
C TYR A 10 3.81 6.45 -7.42
N ALA A 11 4.18 7.34 -6.50
CA ALA A 11 3.93 7.17 -5.07
C ALA A 11 2.42 7.13 -4.78
N ASN A 12 1.62 7.99 -5.43
CA ASN A 12 0.16 7.97 -5.31
C ASN A 12 -0.45 6.67 -5.86
N GLN A 13 0.00 6.22 -7.03
CA GLN A 13 -0.47 4.95 -7.62
C GLN A 13 -0.12 3.76 -6.73
N CYS A 14 1.12 3.71 -6.22
CA CYS A 14 1.56 2.66 -5.32
C CYS A 14 0.78 2.69 -3.99
N LEU A 15 0.47 3.88 -3.46
CA LEU A 15 -0.37 4.04 -2.26
C LEU A 15 -1.78 3.49 -2.49
N MET A 16 -2.42 3.79 -3.62
CA MET A 16 -3.75 3.26 -3.95
C MET A 16 -3.73 1.74 -4.16
N LEU A 17 -2.72 1.22 -4.87
CA LEU A 17 -2.59 -0.21 -5.14
C LEU A 17 -2.33 -0.99 -3.84
N SER A 18 -1.42 -0.51 -3.00
CA SER A 18 -1.11 -1.14 -1.71
C SER A 18 -2.28 -1.05 -0.73
N LEU A 19 -3.05 0.04 -0.72
CA LEU A 19 -4.29 0.12 0.05
C LEU A 19 -5.33 -0.90 -0.42
N THR A 20 -5.55 -1.01 -1.73
CA THR A 20 -6.49 -1.99 -2.30
C THR A 20 -6.05 -3.42 -1.97
N GLY A 21 -4.76 -3.73 -2.17
CA GLY A 21 -4.19 -5.03 -1.84
C GLY A 21 -4.29 -5.36 -0.35
N PHE A 22 -4.06 -4.38 0.52
CA PHE A 22 -4.21 -4.52 1.97
C PHE A 22 -5.66 -4.86 2.35
N LEU A 23 -6.64 -4.11 1.81
CA LEU A 23 -8.05 -4.37 2.07
C LEU A 23 -8.48 -5.76 1.58
N LEU A 24 -8.04 -6.16 0.38
CA LEU A 24 -8.32 -7.51 -0.15
C LEU A 24 -7.69 -8.60 0.72
N ALA A 25 -6.45 -8.40 1.20
CA ALA A 25 -5.79 -9.34 2.09
C ALA A 25 -6.53 -9.47 3.44
N VAL A 26 -6.97 -8.36 4.02
CA VAL A 26 -7.78 -8.34 5.25
C VAL A 26 -9.12 -9.06 5.05
N LEU A 27 -9.83 -8.77 3.95
CA LEU A 27 -11.08 -9.45 3.63
C LEU A 27 -10.88 -10.95 3.45
N ALA A 28 -9.84 -11.37 2.72
CA ALA A 28 -9.50 -12.78 2.54
C ALA A 28 -9.16 -13.45 3.89
N SER A 29 -8.41 -12.76 4.75
CA SER A 29 -7.97 -13.28 6.05
C SER A 29 -9.11 -13.47 7.06
N TYR A 30 -10.14 -12.62 7.04
CA TYR A 30 -11.15 -12.59 8.12
C TYR A 30 -12.60 -12.74 7.66
N ALA A 31 -12.96 -12.22 6.48
CA ALA A 31 -14.35 -12.24 6.01
C ALA A 31 -14.66 -13.47 5.15
N PHE A 32 -13.66 -14.01 4.45
CA PHE A 32 -13.79 -15.14 3.54
C PHE A 32 -12.96 -16.36 3.97
N ASP A 33 -12.53 -16.41 5.22
CA ASP A 33 -11.69 -17.48 5.78
C ASP A 33 -12.28 -18.89 5.56
N HIS A 34 -13.59 -19.04 5.69
CA HIS A 34 -14.30 -20.31 5.50
C HIS A 34 -14.25 -20.85 4.06
N TYR A 35 -13.94 -20.02 3.07
CA TYR A 35 -13.84 -20.41 1.66
C TYR A 35 -12.41 -20.73 1.21
N LEU A 36 -11.42 -20.52 2.09
CA LEU A 36 -10.00 -20.64 1.75
C LEU A 36 -9.40 -21.89 2.39
N SER A 37 -8.44 -22.50 1.70
CA SER A 37 -7.60 -23.52 2.31
C SER A 37 -6.69 -22.91 3.37
N LEU A 38 -6.18 -23.73 4.29
CA LEU A 38 -5.20 -23.28 5.29
C LEU A 38 -3.99 -22.58 4.65
N SER A 39 -3.47 -23.11 3.54
CA SER A 39 -2.36 -22.49 2.81
C SER A 39 -2.71 -21.11 2.23
N ALA A 40 -3.92 -20.96 1.68
CA ALA A 40 -4.41 -19.69 1.17
C ALA A 40 -4.64 -18.67 2.30
N GLN A 41 -5.14 -19.10 3.45
CA GLN A 41 -5.33 -18.24 4.62
C GLN A 41 -3.99 -17.72 5.18
N ILE A 42 -2.99 -18.60 5.31
CA ILE A 42 -1.62 -18.19 5.70
C ILE A 42 -1.08 -17.15 4.71
N THR A 43 -1.26 -17.40 3.41
CA THR A 43 -0.84 -16.47 2.36
C THR A 43 -1.53 -15.11 2.50
N ALA A 44 -2.85 -15.08 2.73
CA ALA A 44 -3.60 -13.84 2.94
C ALA A 44 -3.10 -13.04 4.16
N HIS A 45 -2.80 -13.72 5.27
CA HIS A 45 -2.24 -13.06 6.46
C HIS A 45 -0.84 -12.48 6.21
N VAL A 46 0.04 -13.22 5.53
CA VAL A 46 1.38 -12.72 5.15
C VAL A 46 1.24 -11.54 4.18
N SER A 47 0.34 -11.64 3.19
CA SER A 47 0.05 -10.54 2.26
C SER A 47 -0.42 -9.27 2.97
N THR A 48 -1.19 -9.40 4.06
CA THR A 48 -1.63 -8.25 4.87
C THR A 48 -0.42 -7.45 5.39
N ILE A 49 0.61 -8.13 5.90
CA ILE A 49 1.84 -7.48 6.40
C ILE A 49 2.61 -6.80 5.25
N VAL A 50 2.74 -7.51 4.12
CA VAL A 50 3.44 -7.00 2.94
C VAL A 50 2.76 -5.73 2.41
N PHE A 51 1.44 -5.75 2.21
CA PHE A 51 0.71 -4.59 1.71
C PHE A 51 0.67 -3.43 2.71
N ALA A 52 0.55 -3.70 4.02
CA ALA A 52 0.63 -2.66 5.05
C ALA A 52 2.00 -1.94 5.01
N THR A 53 3.07 -2.69 4.80
CA THR A 53 4.43 -2.14 4.70
C THR A 53 4.58 -1.30 3.43
N LEU A 54 4.09 -1.79 2.28
CA LEU A 54 4.09 -1.04 1.03
C LEU A 54 3.28 0.25 1.11
N LEU A 55 2.13 0.22 1.79
CA LEU A 55 1.29 1.39 2.03
C LEU A 55 2.05 2.44 2.81
N LYS A 56 2.69 2.06 3.93
CA LYS A 56 3.51 2.96 4.74
C LYS A 56 4.66 3.57 3.94
N ILE A 57 5.39 2.76 3.18
CA ILE A 57 6.51 3.23 2.35
C ILE A 57 6.02 4.21 1.28
N SER A 58 4.94 3.87 0.56
CA SER A 58 4.36 4.72 -0.48
C SER A 58 3.91 6.07 0.07
N TYR A 59 3.31 6.08 1.26
CA TYR A 59 2.90 7.30 1.94
C TYR A 59 4.09 8.19 2.31
N VAL A 60 5.16 7.60 2.86
CA VAL A 60 6.39 8.35 3.19
C VAL A 60 7.04 8.94 1.94
N ILE A 61 7.10 8.19 0.83
CA ILE A 61 7.64 8.69 -0.45
C ILE A 61 6.78 9.84 -0.99
N ARG A 62 5.46 9.73 -0.92
CA ARG A 62 4.52 10.79 -1.30
C ARG A 62 4.78 12.06 -0.48
N CYS A 63 4.87 11.95 0.84
CA CYS A 63 5.17 13.08 1.73
C CYS A 63 6.53 13.71 1.41
N LEU A 64 7.56 12.90 1.19
CA LEU A 64 8.89 13.35 0.81
C LEU A 64 8.85 14.14 -0.51
N CYS A 65 8.12 13.66 -1.50
CA CYS A 65 7.97 14.35 -2.78
C CYS A 65 7.22 15.68 -2.62
N GLN A 66 6.13 15.71 -1.85
CA GLN A 66 5.36 16.94 -1.58
C GLN A 66 6.23 17.99 -0.89
N TYR A 67 6.94 17.60 0.17
CA TYR A 67 7.86 18.47 0.91
C TYR A 67 8.93 19.07 -0.01
N ASN A 68 9.60 18.25 -0.82
CA ASN A 68 10.65 18.71 -1.74
C ASN A 68 10.13 19.54 -2.92
N LEU A 69 8.83 19.49 -3.21
CA LEU A 69 8.18 20.30 -4.25
C LEU A 69 7.58 21.60 -3.68
N GLY A 70 7.69 21.85 -2.38
CA GLY A 70 7.05 23.00 -1.71
C GLY A 70 5.52 22.91 -1.67
N LEU A 71 4.96 21.70 -1.80
CA LEU A 71 3.54 21.44 -1.66
C LEU A 71 3.21 21.14 -0.19
N GLU A 72 1.94 21.31 0.18
CA GLU A 72 1.45 20.85 1.47
C GLU A 72 1.57 19.31 1.58
N VAL A 73 2.13 18.85 2.70
CA VAL A 73 2.28 17.43 3.01
C VAL A 73 0.98 16.93 3.64
N ARG A 74 0.38 15.92 3.04
CA ARG A 74 -0.88 15.27 3.46
C ARG A 74 -0.79 13.78 3.16
#